data_AF-A0A812SBS6-F1
#
_entry.id   AF-A0A812SBS6-F1
#
_cell.length_a   1.000
_cell.length_b   1.000
_cell.length_c   1.000
_cell.angle_alpha   90.00
_cell.angle_beta   90.00
_cell.angle_gamma   90.00
#
_symmetry.space_group_name_H-M   'P 1'
#
loop_
_entity.id
_entity.type
_entity.pdbx_description
1 polymer ?
#
loop_
_entity_poly.entity_id
_entity_poly.type
_entity_poly.pdbx_seq_one_letter_code
_entity_poly.pdbx_strand_id
1 'polypeptide(L)'
;MGFMMATFYLVHWPDDDIQEITWEIISSTTSIFGALLLFQGCNRVVNYYFLDHVAAWHQLAVNMLHMMLWFCVLQLVLAYYSGAVGQQQVPAKRRSWQMEKEDEYEVIWGECVAETEDEVISLSVSFLIAQVFPAFEAEELLLVLMCSSLTL
;
A
#
# COMPACT_ATOMS: atom_id res chain seq x y z
N MET A 1 15.67 -14.98 -11.74
CA MET A 1 17.11 -14.84 -12.10
C MET A 1 17.37 -13.72 -13.10
N GLY A 2 16.61 -13.61 -14.20
CA GLY A 2 16.77 -12.51 -15.17
C GLY A 2 16.58 -11.11 -14.56
N PHE A 3 15.57 -10.93 -13.71
CA PHE A 3 15.32 -9.68 -12.99
C PHE A 3 16.52 -9.23 -12.16
N MET A 4 17.03 -10.09 -11.26
CA MET A 4 18.21 -9.77 -10.43
C MET A 4 19.43 -9.37 -11.29
N MET A 5 19.66 -10.05 -12.41
CA MET A 5 20.76 -9.71 -13.31
C MET A 5 20.54 -8.37 -14.03
N ALA A 6 19.31 -8.05 -14.43
CA ALA A 6 18.95 -6.78 -15.03
C ALA A 6 19.09 -5.62 -14.03
N THR A 7 18.67 -5.81 -12.78
CA THR A 7 18.83 -4.82 -11.71
C THR A 7 20.31 -4.53 -11.42
N PHE A 8 21.14 -5.58 -11.35
CA PHE A 8 22.59 -5.40 -11.17
C PHE A 8 23.24 -4.61 -12.32
N TYR A 9 22.76 -4.81 -13.54
CA TYR A 9 23.25 -4.10 -14.72
C TYR A 9 22.83 -2.63 -14.74
N LEU A 10 21.58 -2.33 -14.39
CA LEU A 10 21.05 -0.96 -14.29
C LEU A 10 21.74 -0.18 -13.17
N VAL A 11 21.98 -0.81 -12.01
CA VAL A 11 22.67 -0.19 -10.87
C VAL A 11 24.14 0.14 -11.17
N HIS A 12 24.78 -0.56 -12.12
CA HIS A 12 26.18 -0.32 -12.53
C HIS A 12 26.30 0.37 -13.89
N TRP A 13 25.23 0.96 -14.40
CA TRP A 13 25.27 1.63 -15.69
C TRP A 13 26.18 2.88 -15.62
N PRO A 14 27.04 3.16 -16.62
CA PRO A 14 28.03 4.25 -16.56
C PRO A 14 27.45 5.68 -16.48
N ASP A 15 26.12 5.82 -16.61
CA ASP A 15 25.42 7.09 -16.46
C ASP A 15 24.90 7.22 -15.02
N ASP A 16 25.34 8.27 -14.32
CA ASP A 16 25.02 8.50 -12.90
C ASP A 16 23.50 8.74 -12.71
N ASP A 17 22.83 9.37 -13.68
CA ASP A 17 21.39 9.69 -13.60
C ASP A 17 20.54 8.41 -13.58
N ILE A 18 20.93 7.40 -14.38
CA ILE A 18 20.23 6.11 -14.47
C ILE A 18 20.42 5.30 -13.17
N GLN A 19 21.59 5.40 -12.53
CA GLN A 19 21.83 4.72 -11.26
C GLN A 19 20.94 5.26 -10.15
N GLU A 20 20.83 6.59 -10.04
CA GLU A 20 20.01 7.25 -9.00
C GLU A 20 18.53 6.86 -9.12
N ILE A 21 17.96 6.98 -10.33
CA ILE A 21 16.57 6.58 -10.62
C ILE A 21 16.36 5.09 -10.30
N THR A 22 17.31 4.25 -10.69
CA THR A 22 17.23 2.80 -10.42
C THR A 22 17.22 2.52 -8.92
N TRP A 23 18.08 3.19 -8.14
CA TRP A 23 18.12 3.04 -6.68
C TRP A 23 16.83 3.51 -6.02
N GLU A 24 16.25 4.62 -6.48
CA GLU A 24 14.99 5.15 -5.98
C GLU A 24 13.83 4.17 -6.21
N ILE A 25 13.69 3.66 -7.44
CA ILE A 25 12.64 2.68 -7.81
C ILE A 25 12.77 1.40 -6.98
N ILE A 26 13.97 0.84 -6.84
CA ILE A 26 14.20 -0.37 -6.04
C ILE A 26 13.83 -0.14 -4.58
N SER A 27 14.23 1.00 -4.03
CA SER A 27 13.94 1.37 -2.65
C SER A 27 12.44 1.50 -2.42
N SER A 28 11.73 2.21 -3.30
CA SER A 28 10.27 2.36 -3.26
C SER A 28 9.56 1.01 -3.33
N THR A 29 9.89 0.21 -4.34
CA THR A 29 9.28 -1.12 -4.55
C THR A 29 9.49 -2.03 -3.33
N THR A 30 10.69 -2.02 -2.75
CA THR A 30 11.02 -2.83 -1.57
C THR A 30 10.26 -2.35 -0.33
N SER A 31 10.06 -1.03 -0.18
CA SER A 31 9.28 -0.43 0.90
C SER A 31 7.81 -0.86 0.83
N ILE A 32 7.20 -0.84 -0.36
CA ILE A 32 5.81 -1.27 -0.58
C ILE A 32 5.66 -2.75 -0.25
N PHE A 33 6.53 -3.61 -0.78
CA PHE A 33 6.51 -5.04 -0.43
C PHE A 33 6.75 -5.30 1.06
N GLY A 34 7.64 -4.53 1.70
CA GLY A 34 7.87 -4.59 3.14
C GLY A 34 6.59 -4.27 3.94
N ALA A 35 5.88 -3.21 3.56
CA ALA A 35 4.61 -2.85 4.18
C ALA A 35 3.54 -3.93 3.99
N LEU A 36 3.45 -4.53 2.79
CA LEU A 36 2.53 -5.64 2.51
C LEU A 36 2.77 -6.87 3.37
N LEU A 37 4.03 -7.28 3.47
CA LEU A 37 4.42 -8.44 4.28
C LEU A 37 4.18 -8.18 5.77
N LEU A 38 4.43 -6.96 6.23
CA LEU A 38 4.15 -6.55 7.61
C LEU A 38 2.64 -6.59 7.90
N PHE A 39 1.80 -6.06 7.00
CA PHE A 39 0.35 -6.11 7.13
C PHE A 39 -0.17 -7.55 7.18
N GLN A 40 0.25 -8.40 6.24
CA GLN A 40 -0.16 -9.82 6.20
C GLN A 40 0.35 -10.60 7.42
N GLY A 41 1.57 -10.32 7.87
CA GLY A 41 2.16 -10.90 9.07
C GLY A 41 1.38 -10.53 10.32
N CYS A 42 1.08 -9.24 10.50
CA CYS A 42 0.27 -8.74 11.60
C CYS A 42 -1.14 -9.35 11.59
N ASN A 43 -1.79 -9.43 10.42
CA ASN A 43 -3.09 -10.09 10.29
C ASN A 43 -3.03 -11.55 10.72
N ARG A 44 -2.01 -12.31 10.30
CA ARG A 44 -1.85 -13.71 10.73
C ARG A 44 -1.63 -13.83 12.24
N VAL A 45 -0.81 -12.95 12.82
CA VAL A 45 -0.56 -12.92 14.27
C VAL A 45 -1.85 -12.59 15.03
N VAL A 46 -2.59 -11.57 14.62
CA VAL A 46 -3.85 -11.18 15.26
C VAL A 46 -4.87 -12.32 15.16
N ASN A 47 -5.02 -12.95 13.99
CA ASN A 47 -5.90 -14.10 13.85
C ASN A 47 -5.46 -15.27 14.75
N TYR A 48 -4.16 -15.58 14.81
CA TYR A 48 -3.67 -16.67 15.63
C TYR A 48 -3.89 -16.44 17.15
N TYR A 49 -3.64 -15.23 17.64
CA TYR A 49 -3.75 -14.94 19.09
C TYR A 49 -5.17 -14.58 19.54
N PHE A 50 -5.98 -13.94 18.69
CA PHE A 50 -7.30 -13.42 19.09
C PHE A 50 -8.49 -14.22 18.55
N LEU A 51 -8.35 -14.99 17.46
CA LEU A 51 -9.48 -15.71 16.87
C LEU A 51 -9.62 -17.17 17.32
N ASP A 52 -8.61 -17.79 17.92
CA ASP A 52 -8.57 -19.24 18.10
C ASP A 52 -9.70 -19.79 19.02
N HIS A 53 -10.29 -18.97 19.90
CA HIS A 53 -11.33 -19.40 20.85
C HIS A 53 -12.48 -18.40 21.12
N VAL A 54 -12.73 -17.41 20.26
CA VAL A 54 -13.67 -16.31 20.58
C VAL A 54 -14.90 -16.29 19.68
N ALA A 55 -16.05 -15.92 20.25
CA ALA A 55 -17.33 -15.79 19.56
C ALA A 55 -17.28 -14.84 18.34
N ALA A 56 -18.05 -15.15 17.30
CA ALA A 56 -18.05 -14.46 16.00
C ALA A 56 -18.14 -12.92 16.09
N TRP A 57 -18.91 -12.38 17.04
CA TRP A 57 -19.05 -10.94 17.25
C TRP A 57 -17.73 -10.24 17.62
N HIS A 58 -16.88 -10.91 18.39
CA HIS A 58 -15.58 -10.36 18.75
C HIS A 58 -14.61 -10.43 17.58
N GLN A 59 -14.69 -11.48 16.75
CA GLN A 59 -13.87 -11.61 15.55
C GLN A 59 -14.16 -10.46 14.58
N LEU A 60 -15.44 -10.14 14.38
CA LEU A 60 -15.86 -9.01 13.54
C LEU A 60 -15.37 -7.67 14.10
N ALA A 61 -15.53 -7.45 15.41
CA ALA A 61 -15.10 -6.21 16.06
C ALA A 61 -13.58 -6.01 15.99
N VAL A 62 -12.78 -7.07 16.20
CA VAL A 62 -11.32 -7.04 16.10
C VAL A 62 -10.87 -6.76 14.67
N ASN A 63 -11.50 -7.39 13.67
CA ASN A 63 -11.18 -7.13 12.26
C ASN A 63 -11.55 -5.70 11.83
N MET A 64 -12.70 -5.18 12.26
CA MET A 64 -13.09 -3.79 12.02
C MET A 64 -12.12 -2.79 12.64
N LEU A 65 -11.71 -3.02 13.91
CA LEU A 65 -10.78 -2.14 14.61
C LEU A 65 -9.37 -2.21 14.01
N HIS A 66 -8.94 -3.41 13.58
CA HIS A 66 -7.68 -3.60 12.87
C HIS A 66 -7.65 -2.83 11.55
N MET A 67 -8.71 -2.91 10.75
CA MET A 67 -8.82 -2.15 9.49
C MET A 67 -8.87 -0.64 9.73
N MET A 68 -9.59 -0.19 10.77
CA MET A 68 -9.65 1.23 11.13
C MET A 68 -8.28 1.77 11.59
N LEU A 69 -7.52 0.99 12.35
CA LEU A 69 -6.18 1.35 12.78
C LEU A 69 -5.24 1.52 11.59
N TRP A 70 -5.24 0.56 10.66
CA TRP A 70 -4.42 0.66 9.44
C TRP A 70 -4.82 1.84 8.55
N PHE A 71 -6.12 2.11 8.43
CA PHE A 71 -6.60 3.29 7.71
C PHE A 71 -6.10 4.59 8.35
N CYS A 72 -6.15 4.71 9.68
CA CYS A 72 -5.60 5.87 10.37
C CYS A 72 -4.08 6.03 10.16
N VAL A 73 -3.33 4.92 10.19
CA VAL A 73 -1.87 4.96 9.94
C VAL A 73 -1.58 5.42 8.51
N LEU A 74 -2.29 4.89 7.50
CA LEU A 74 -2.13 5.32 6.11
C LEU A 74 -2.45 6.82 5.93
N GLN A 75 -3.54 7.30 6.53
CA GLN A 75 -3.92 8.71 6.48
C GLN A 75 -2.87 9.62 7.16
N LEU A 76 -2.31 9.21 8.30
CA LEU A 76 -1.24 9.95 8.99
C LEU A 76 0.05 10.01 8.16
N VAL A 77 0.41 8.90 7.51
CA VAL A 77 1.59 8.83 6.64
C VAL A 77 1.43 9.75 5.44
N LEU A 78 0.27 9.73 4.77
CA LEU A 78 -0.04 10.65 3.66
C LEU A 78 -0.05 12.12 4.12
N ALA A 79 -0.61 12.42 5.29
CA ALA A 79 -0.59 13.77 5.85
C ALA A 79 0.84 14.25 6.17
N TYR A 80 1.73 13.33 6.56
CA TYR A 80 3.13 13.64 6.80
C TYR A 80 3.90 13.90 5.49
N TYR A 81 3.73 13.03 4.48
CA TYR A 81 4.43 13.15 3.20
C TYR A 81 3.90 14.26 2.29
N SER A 82 2.60 14.56 2.33
CA SER A 82 1.99 15.67 1.57
C SER A 82 2.46 17.07 2.01
N GLY A 83 3.32 17.16 3.03
CA GLY A 83 3.91 18.42 3.46
C GLY A 83 2.90 19.37 4.12
N ALA A 84 1.69 18.90 4.43
CA ALA A 84 0.64 19.68 5.10
C ALA A 84 1.09 20.22 6.48
N VAL A 85 2.16 19.67 7.07
CA VAL A 85 2.70 20.04 8.38
C VAL A 85 3.95 20.93 8.31
N GLY A 86 4.50 21.23 7.13
CA GLY A 86 5.71 22.05 7.06
C GLY A 86 6.06 22.49 5.65
N GLN A 87 5.80 23.77 5.36
CA GLN A 87 6.16 24.39 4.10
C GLN A 87 7.69 24.56 4.04
N GLN A 88 8.39 23.61 3.40
CA GLN A 88 9.83 23.74 3.13
C GLN A 88 10.04 24.80 2.05
N GLN A 89 10.36 26.03 2.48
CA GLN A 89 10.61 27.13 1.57
C GLN A 89 12.00 27.00 0.93
N VAL A 90 12.04 26.59 -0.34
CA VAL A 90 13.29 26.48 -1.10
C VAL A 90 13.82 27.90 -1.46
N PRO A 91 15.07 28.26 -1.08
CA PRO A 91 15.59 29.62 -1.25
C PRO A 91 15.76 30.02 -2.73
N ALA A 92 15.26 31.21 -3.08
CA ALA A 92 15.01 31.68 -4.44
C ALA A 92 16.22 31.87 -5.38
N LYS A 93 17.46 31.72 -4.90
CA LYS A 93 18.66 32.14 -5.64
C LYS A 93 19.41 31.01 -6.35
N ARG A 94 19.07 29.75 -6.07
CA ARG A 94 19.60 28.57 -6.80
C ARG A 94 18.72 28.17 -8.00
N ARG A 95 17.65 28.93 -8.24
CA ARG A 95 16.47 28.56 -9.01
C ARG A 95 16.67 28.55 -10.54
N SER A 96 17.56 29.35 -11.11
CA SER A 96 17.59 29.56 -12.57
C SER A 96 18.30 28.48 -13.39
N TRP A 97 19.18 27.68 -12.77
CA TRP A 97 19.89 26.56 -13.42
C TRP A 97 19.39 25.20 -12.94
N GLN A 98 18.70 25.20 -11.80
CA GLN A 98 18.03 24.03 -11.26
C GLN A 98 16.64 23.87 -11.85
N MET A 99 15.84 24.93 -12.09
CA MET A 99 14.48 24.80 -12.65
C MET A 99 14.42 24.00 -13.95
N GLU A 100 15.36 24.14 -14.88
CA GLU A 100 15.29 23.39 -16.15
C GLU A 100 15.53 21.87 -15.99
N LYS A 101 16.19 21.44 -14.91
CA LYS A 101 16.34 20.01 -14.54
C LYS A 101 15.37 19.57 -13.45
N GLU A 102 15.15 20.40 -12.42
CA GLU A 102 14.18 20.23 -11.33
C GLU A 102 12.76 20.15 -11.85
N ASP A 103 12.38 20.84 -12.94
CA ASP A 103 11.05 20.68 -13.53
C ASP A 103 10.87 19.25 -14.09
N GLU A 104 11.92 18.63 -14.64
CA GLU A 104 11.87 17.26 -15.14
C GLU A 104 11.84 16.26 -13.98
N TYR A 105 12.66 16.46 -12.93
CA TYR A 105 12.62 15.63 -11.73
C TYR A 105 11.34 15.82 -10.93
N GLU A 106 10.79 17.02 -10.77
CA GLU A 106 9.53 17.25 -10.06
C GLU A 106 8.33 16.68 -10.83
N VAL A 107 8.38 16.67 -12.16
CA VAL A 107 7.39 15.96 -12.99
C VAL A 107 7.51 14.46 -12.77
N ILE A 108 8.73 13.89 -12.83
CA ILE A 108 8.97 12.46 -12.57
C ILE A 108 8.59 12.09 -11.13
N TRP A 109 8.90 12.94 -10.16
CA TRP A 109 8.62 12.73 -8.75
C TRP A 109 7.11 12.84 -8.48
N GLY A 110 6.44 13.80 -9.10
CA GLY A 110 4.98 13.92 -9.06
C GLY A 110 4.29 12.70 -9.70
N GLU A 111 4.83 12.18 -10.80
CA GLU A 111 4.35 10.97 -11.48
C GLU A 111 4.58 9.73 -10.60
N CYS A 112 5.78 9.55 -10.02
CA CYS A 112 6.09 8.45 -9.12
C CYS A 112 5.27 8.50 -7.81
N VAL A 113 5.03 9.70 -7.26
CA VAL A 113 4.17 9.86 -6.08
C VAL A 113 2.72 9.54 -6.43
N ALA A 114 2.22 10.02 -7.57
CA ALA A 114 0.87 9.70 -8.03
C ALA A 114 0.70 8.20 -8.27
N GLU A 115 1.69 7.54 -8.89
CA GLU A 115 1.69 6.08 -9.06
C GLU A 115 1.71 5.36 -7.71
N THR A 116 2.52 5.81 -6.75
CA THR A 116 2.59 5.20 -5.41
C THR A 116 1.27 5.37 -4.65
N GLU A 117 0.62 6.54 -4.75
CA GLU A 117 -0.70 6.78 -4.16
C GLU A 117 -1.75 5.85 -4.78
N ASP A 118 -1.76 5.71 -6.10
CA ASP A 118 -2.66 4.80 -6.81
C ASP A 118 -2.41 3.33 -6.47
N GLU A 119 -1.15 2.91 -6.28
CA GLU A 119 -0.81 1.56 -5.82
C GLU A 119 -1.35 1.30 -4.41
N VAL A 120 -1.22 2.26 -3.49
CA VAL A 120 -1.76 2.14 -2.13
C VAL A 120 -3.28 2.07 -2.15
N ILE A 121 -3.95 2.87 -2.98
CA ILE A 121 -5.42 2.85 -3.10
C ILE A 121 -5.89 1.55 -3.73
N SER A 122 -5.29 1.12 -4.84
CA SER A 122 -5.60 -0.14 -5.53
C SER A 122 -5.43 -1.34 -4.59
N LEU A 123 -4.37 -1.32 -3.79
CA LEU A 123 -4.11 -2.36 -2.80
C LEU A 123 -5.15 -2.35 -1.67
N SER A 124 -5.47 -1.17 -1.14
CA SER A 124 -6.50 -1.00 -0.08
C SER A 124 -7.87 -1.50 -0.56
N VAL A 125 -8.23 -1.14 -1.78
CA VAL A 125 -9.47 -1.58 -2.45
C VAL A 125 -9.46 -3.09 -2.68
N SER A 126 -8.33 -3.66 -3.12
CA SER A 126 -8.18 -5.11 -3.32
C SER A 126 -8.36 -5.88 -2.01
N PHE A 127 -7.84 -5.37 -0.89
CA PHE A 127 -8.06 -5.98 0.43
C PHE A 127 -9.50 -5.85 0.92
N LEU A 128 -10.16 -4.71 0.70
CA LEU A 128 -11.58 -4.55 1.02
C LEU A 128 -12.45 -5.52 0.21
N ILE A 129 -12.18 -5.64 -1.09
CA ILE A 129 -12.89 -6.59 -1.96
C ILE A 129 -12.66 -8.02 -1.50
N ALA A 130 -11.40 -8.40 -1.20
CA ALA A 130 -11.07 -9.75 -0.74
C ALA A 130 -11.74 -10.12 0.61
N GLN A 131 -12.05 -9.14 1.47
CA GLN A 131 -12.77 -9.37 2.72
C GLN A 131 -14.29 -9.40 2.54
N VAL A 132 -14.82 -8.59 1.63
CA VAL A 132 -16.27 -8.51 1.35
C VAL A 132 -16.76 -9.70 0.53
N PHE A 133 -15.96 -10.20 -0.42
CA PHE A 133 -16.37 -11.25 -1.35
C PHE A 133 -16.76 -12.59 -0.66
N PRO A 134 -15.94 -13.17 0.24
CA PRO A 134 -16.32 -14.41 0.93
C PRO A 134 -17.47 -14.22 1.93
N ALA A 135 -17.69 -13.00 2.45
CA ALA A 135 -18.85 -12.70 3.28
C ALA A 135 -20.15 -12.68 2.46
N PHE A 136 -20.08 -12.17 1.22
CA PHE A 136 -21.22 -12.13 0.31
C PHE A 136 -21.61 -13.54 -0.21
N GLU A 137 -20.64 -14.37 -0.54
CA GLU A 137 -20.89 -15.75 -1.02
C GLU A 137 -21.47 -16.65 0.09
N ALA A 138 -21.12 -16.38 1.35
CA ALA A 138 -21.68 -17.10 2.50
C ALA A 138 -23.16 -16.77 2.74
N GLU A 139 -23.60 -15.52 2.53
CA GLU A 139 -25.02 -15.15 2.69
C GLU A 139 -25.92 -15.77 1.60
N GLU A 140 -25.47 -15.82 0.35
CA GLU A 140 -26.20 -16.45 -0.75
C GLU A 140 -26.36 -17.97 -0.53
N LEU A 141 -25.30 -18.65 -0.06
CA LEU A 141 -25.37 -20.08 0.29
C LEU A 141 -26.31 -20.35 1.48
N LEU A 142 -26.34 -19.46 2.47
CA LEU A 142 -27.23 -19.57 3.63
C LEU A 142 -28.69 -19.35 3.24
N LEU A 143 -28.97 -18.40 2.34
CA LEU A 143 -30.30 -18.18 1.77
C LEU A 143 -30.78 -19.39 0.96
N VAL A 144 -29.90 -19.98 0.14
CA VAL A 144 -30.22 -21.19 -0.64
C VAL A 144 -30.48 -22.40 0.28
N LEU A 145 -29.68 -22.58 1.33
CA LEU A 145 -29.88 -23.63 2.33
C LEU A 145 -31.16 -23.43 3.15
N MET A 146 -31.46 -22.19 3.58
CA MET A 146 -32.69 -21.88 4.31
C MET A 146 -33.93 -22.06 3.43
N CYS A 147 -33.89 -21.63 2.16
CA CYS A 147 -34.98 -21.90 1.22
C CYS A 147 -35.18 -23.40 1.00
N SER A 148 -34.10 -24.19 0.89
CA SER A 148 -34.20 -25.63 0.65
C SER A 148 -34.76 -26.40 1.85
N SER A 149 -34.51 -25.93 3.07
CA SER A 149 -35.03 -26.55 4.31
C SER A 149 -36.48 -26.17 4.63
N LEU A 150 -37.04 -25.13 3.98
CA LEU A 150 -38.42 -24.69 4.19
C LEU A 150 -39.41 -25.36 3.22
N THR A 151 -38.91 -25.98 2.13
CA THR A 151 -39.73 -26.66 1.12
C THR A 151 -39.91 -28.17 1.36
N LEU A 152 -39.39 -28.70 2.47
CA LEU A 152 -39.43 -30.12 2.84
C LEU A 152 -40.18 -30.29 4.17
#